data_AF-A0A9E3NIC5-F1
#
_entry.id   AF-A0A9E3NIC5-F1
#
_cell.length_a   1.000
_cell.length_b   1.000
_cell.length_c   1.000
_cell.angle_alpha   90.00
_cell.angle_beta   90.00
_cell.angle_gamma   90.00
#
_symmetry.space_group_name_H-M   'P 1'
#
loop_
_entity.id
_entity.type
_entity.pdbx_description
1 polymer ?
#
loop_
_entity_poly.entity_id
_entity_poly.type
_entity_poly.pdbx_seq_one_letter_code
_entity_poly.pdbx_strand_id
1 'polypeptide(L)' 'MDKIELKANLHQFIDQLDNIDLLKKYYNELKMMVKNPKSSSWDSLSKAKKEDVLLAFEESETEQYLIDNQEIENKLKKKL' A
#
# COMPACT_ATOMS: atom_id res chain seq x y z
N MET A 1 -2.48 9.46 14.71
CA MET A 1 -3.82 8.87 14.79
C MET A 1 -3.80 7.82 15.88
N ASP A 2 -4.57 8.03 16.94
CA ASP A 2 -4.64 7.09 18.07
C ASP A 2 -5.55 5.90 17.68
N LYS A 3 -5.20 4.68 18.10
CA LYS A 3 -5.96 3.45 17.76
C LYS A 3 -7.41 3.51 18.24
N ILE A 4 -7.65 4.25 19.32
CA ILE A 4 -8.97 4.46 19.91
C ILE A 4 -9.85 5.29 18.97
N GLU A 5 -9.27 6.33 18.38
CA GLU A 5 -9.94 7.26 17.47
C GLU A 5 -10.33 6.58 16.16
N LEU A 6 -9.44 5.73 15.62
CA LEU A 6 -9.72 4.92 14.44
C LEU A 6 -10.88 3.95 14.67
N LYS A 7 -10.93 3.31 15.84
CA LYS A 7 -12.01 2.37 16.20
C LYS A 7 -13.35 3.08 16.33
N ALA A 8 -13.37 4.25 16.96
CA ALA A 8 -14.59 5.06 17.11
C ALA A 8 -15.14 5.51 15.75
N ASN A 9 -14.28 6.02 14.88
CA ASN A 9 -14.67 6.45 13.53
C ASN A 9 -15.16 5.28 12.67
N LEU A 10 -14.57 4.09 12.82
CA LEU A 10 -15.02 2.90 12.10
C LEU A 10 -16.41 2.45 12.56
N HIS A 11 -16.70 2.48 13.87
CA HIS A 11 -18.03 2.14 14.38
C HIS A 11 -19.08 3.12 13.89
N GLN A 12 -18.82 4.43 13.94
CA GLN A 12 -19.74 5.45 13.40
C GLN A 12 -19.99 5.29 11.90
N PHE A 13 -18.95 4.96 11.12
CA PHE A 13 -19.10 4.69 9.69
C PHE A 13 -19.95 3.43 9.42
N ILE A 14 -19.76 2.38 10.20
CA ILE A 14 -20.54 1.14 10.11
C ILE A 14 -22.00 1.38 10.49
N ASP A 15 -22.26 2.16 11.55
CA ASP A 15 -23.61 2.46 12.02
C ASP A 15 -24.40 3.35 11.04
N GLN A 16 -23.71 4.09 10.17
CA GLN A 16 -24.32 4.89 9.09
C GLN A 16 -24.68 4.06 7.84
N LEU A 17 -24.22 2.80 7.75
CA LEU A 17 -24.48 1.94 6.61
C LEU A 17 -25.75 1.10 6.84
N ASP A 18 -26.91 1.61 6.43
CA ASP A 18 -28.19 0.86 6.43
C ASP A 18 -28.22 -0.31 5.42
N ASN A 19 -27.16 -0.45 4.60
CA ASN A 19 -27.06 -1.48 3.58
C ASN A 19 -26.22 -2.67 4.07
N ILE A 20 -26.92 -3.72 4.52
CA ILE A 20 -26.33 -4.97 5.04
C ILE A 20 -25.41 -5.66 4.01
N ASP A 21 -25.70 -5.56 2.71
CA ASP A 21 -24.84 -6.16 1.67
C ASP A 21 -23.52 -5.41 1.52
N LEU A 22 -23.55 -4.09 1.68
CA LEU A 22 -22.34 -3.25 1.68
C LEU A 22 -21.48 -3.54 2.92
N LEU A 23 -22.11 -3.68 4.09
CA LEU A 23 -21.43 -4.09 5.33
C LEU A 23 -20.77 -5.46 5.20
N LYS A 24 -21.44 -6.44 4.60
CA LYS A 24 -20.86 -7.76 4.32
C LYS A 24 -19.65 -7.68 3.40
N LYS A 25 -19.69 -6.80 2.38
CA LYS A 25 -18.56 -6.60 1.48
C LYS A 25 -17.36 -6.03 2.20
N TYR A 26 -17.54 -4.96 2.99
CA TYR A 26 -16.48 -4.38 3.81
C TYR A 26 -15.93 -5.37 4.83
N TYR A 27 -16.79 -6.13 5.49
CA TYR A 27 -16.37 -7.19 6.42
C TYR A 27 -15.49 -8.24 5.72
N ASN A 28 -15.85 -8.67 4.51
CA ASN A 28 -15.08 -9.64 3.75
C ASN A 28 -13.73 -9.07 3.30
N GLU A 29 -13.68 -7.81 2.86
CA GLU A 29 -12.44 -7.12 2.51
C GLU A 29 -11.52 -6.96 3.73
N LEU A 30 -12.04 -6.50 4.87
CA LEU A 30 -11.29 -6.40 6.12
C LEU A 30 -10.79 -7.78 6.58
N LYS A 31 -11.62 -8.81 6.48
CA LYS A 31 -11.24 -10.19 6.79
C LYS A 31 -10.15 -10.71 5.85
N MET A 32 -10.17 -10.34 4.57
CA MET A 32 -9.09 -10.65 3.64
C MET A 32 -7.81 -9.92 3.98
N MET A 33 -7.87 -8.64 4.38
CA MET A 33 -6.69 -7.88 4.80
C MET A 33 -6.08 -8.41 6.12
N VAL A 34 -6.92 -8.91 7.03
CA VAL A 34 -6.47 -9.55 8.27
C VAL A 34 -5.86 -10.94 8.00
N LYS A 35 -6.43 -11.70 7.06
CA LYS A 35 -5.93 -13.04 6.69
C LYS A 35 -4.71 -13.02 5.78
N ASN A 36 -4.60 -12.02 4.91
CA ASN A 36 -3.45 -11.74 4.09
C ASN A 36 -2.81 -10.45 4.60
N PRO A 37 -1.98 -10.51 5.65
CA PRO A 37 -1.02 -9.43 5.85
C PRO A 37 -0.28 -9.27 4.52
N LYS A 38 -0.14 -8.03 4.06
CA LYS A 38 0.55 -7.63 2.80
C LYS A 38 2.03 -8.05 2.74
N SER A 39 2.43 -9.03 3.55
CA SER A 39 3.78 -9.47 3.77
C SER A 39 4.22 -10.56 2.80
N SER A 40 3.33 -11.20 2.02
CA SER A 40 3.75 -12.34 1.18
C SER A 40 4.87 -11.96 0.19
N SER A 41 4.81 -10.76 -0.40
CA SER A 41 5.85 -10.31 -1.33
C SER A 41 7.12 -9.87 -0.62
N TRP A 42 7.01 -9.08 0.46
CA TRP A 42 8.17 -8.66 1.26
C TRP A 42 8.89 -9.86 1.89
N ASP A 43 8.16 -10.78 2.52
CA ASP A 43 8.70 -11.96 3.19
C ASP A 43 9.34 -12.95 2.20
N SER A 44 8.92 -12.94 0.94
CA SER A 44 9.54 -13.75 -0.13
C SER A 44 10.88 -13.21 -0.64
N LEU A 45 11.24 -11.96 -0.32
CA LEU A 45 12.51 -11.37 -0.72
C LEU A 45 13.65 -11.89 0.17
N SER A 46 14.79 -12.21 -0.47
CA SER A 46 16.03 -12.47 0.27
C SER A 46 16.50 -11.22 0.99
N LYS A 47 17.37 -11.38 1.99
CA LYS A 47 17.92 -10.25 2.77
C LYS A 47 18.53 -9.16 1.87
N ALA A 48 19.32 -9.56 0.87
CA ALA A 48 19.90 -8.62 -0.10
C ALA A 48 18.82 -7.85 -0.88
N LYS A 49 17.78 -8.52 -1.36
CA LYS A 49 16.68 -7.86 -2.08
C LYS A 49 15.87 -6.90 -1.19
N LYS A 50 15.74 -7.21 0.10
CA LYS A 50 15.11 -6.29 1.06
C LYS A 50 15.97 -5.05 1.28
N GLU A 51 17.28 -5.24 1.43
CA GLU A 51 18.25 -4.14 1.55
C GLU A 51 18.24 -3.25 0.30
N ASP A 52 18.23 -3.82 -0.90
CA ASP A 52 18.14 -3.07 -2.16
C ASP A 52 16.86 -2.22 -2.24
N VAL A 53 15.72 -2.76 -1.80
CA VAL A 53 14.45 -2.04 -1.80
C VAL A 53 14.45 -0.89 -0.79
N LEU A 54 15.04 -1.09 0.40
CA LEU A 54 15.18 -0.02 1.39
C LEU A 54 16.14 1.06 0.91
N LEU A 55 17.26 0.67 0.28
CA LEU A 55 18.21 1.60 -0.29
C LEU A 55 17.56 2.45 -1.39
N ALA A 56 16.84 1.83 -2.31
CA ALA A 56 16.13 2.56 -3.36
C ALA A 56 15.07 3.53 -2.79
N PHE A 57 14.45 3.18 -1.67
CA PHE A 57 13.52 4.06 -0.97
C PHE A 57 14.25 5.28 -0.37
N GLU A 58 15.36 5.07 0.33
CA GLU A 58 16.18 6.15 0.89
C GLU A 58 16.74 7.07 -0.21
N GLU A 59 17.21 6.50 -1.32
CA GLU A 59 17.70 7.24 -2.47
C GLU A 59 16.60 8.09 -3.12
N SER A 60 15.35 7.60 -3.14
CA SER A 60 14.21 8.32 -3.73
C SER A 60 13.83 9.59 -2.97
N GLU A 61 14.22 9.72 -1.70
CA GLU A 61 14.00 10.95 -0.93
C GLU A 61 14.99 12.06 -1.32
N THR A 62 16.05 11.73 -2.07
CA THR A 62 17.03 12.70 -2.54
C THR A 62 16.84 12.98 -4.03
N GLU A 63 16.48 14.23 -4.36
CA GLU A 63 16.17 14.67 -5.72
C GLU A 63 17.29 14.39 -6.75
N GLN A 64 18.55 14.39 -6.32
CA GLN A 64 19.71 14.08 -7.18
C GLN A 64 19.75 12.64 -7.71
N TYR A 65 19.05 11.72 -7.05
CA TYR A 65 18.95 10.31 -7.47
C TYR A 65 17.65 10.03 -8.23
N LEU A 66 16.79 11.03 -8.39
CA LEU A 66 15.59 10.93 -9.19
C LEU A 66 15.91 11.12 -10.67
N ILE A 67 15.20 10.37 -11.50
CA ILE A 67 15.26 10.50 -12.95
C ILE A 67 14.10 11.41 -13.37
N ASP A 68 14.36 12.34 -14.29
CA ASP A 68 13.31 13.20 -14.83
C ASP A 68 12.22 12.37 -15.51
N ASN A 69 10.95 12.74 -15.25
CA ASN A 69 9.81 12.00 -15.77
C ASN A 69 9.79 11.96 -17.30
N GLN A 70 10.23 13.02 -17.99
CA GLN A 70 10.33 13.06 -19.45
C GLN A 70 11.35 12.05 -19.97
N GLU A 71 12.44 11.81 -19.23
CA GLU A 71 13.45 10.82 -19.61
C GLU A 71 12.91 9.38 -19.52
N ILE A 72 12.11 9.09 -18.49
CA ILE A 72 11.45 7.79 -18.32
C ILE A 72 10.39 7.56 -19.41
N GLU A 73 9.55 8.56 -19.69
CA GLU A 73 8.56 8.47 -20.77
C GLU A 73 9.22 8.20 -22.13
N ASN A 74 10.34 8.85 -22.42
CA ASN A 74 11.08 8.64 -23.66
C ASN A 74 11.70 7.23 -23.74
N LYS A 75 12.21 6.70 -22.62
CA LYS A 75 12.72 5.31 -22.56
C LYS A 75 11.61 4.28 -22.76
N LEU A 76 10.43 4.50 -22.21
CA LEU A 76 9.28 3.60 -22.34
C LEU A 76 8.69 3.64 -23.76
N LYS A 77 8.56 4.82 -24.37
CA LYS A 77 8.12 4.96 -25.77
C LYS A 77 9.07 4.32 -26.78
N LYS A 78 10.38 4.24 -26.47
CA LYS A 78 11.38 3.57 -27.32
C LYS A 78 11.35 2.03 -27.26
N LYS A 79 10.69 1.46 -26.26
CA LYS A 79 10.60 0.00 -26.04
C LYS A 79 9.26 -0.60 -26.47
N LEU A 80 8.28 0.25 -26.83
CA LEU A 80 7.04 -0.10 -27.49
C LEU A 80 7.22 -0.02 -29.01
#